data_AF-A0A2N1Q728-F1
#
_entry.id   AF-A0A2N1Q728-F1
#
_cell.length_a   1.000
_cell.length_b   1.000
_cell.length_c   1.000
_cell.angle_alpha   90.00
_cell.angle_beta   90.00
_cell.angle_gamma   90.00
#
_symmetry.space_group_name_H-M   'P 1'
#
loop_
_entity.id
_entity.type
_entity.pdbx_description
1 polymer ?
#
loop_
_entity_poly.entity_id
_entity_poly.type
_entity_poly.pdbx_seq_one_letter_code
_entity_poly.pdbx_strand_id
1 'polypeptide(L)'
;MDWRNMINSKKGVTLIELLAVIVIIGIIAGISLVLSTGLIEKTRYKADLANVKILNDVTELYIQVNGLNGAYFEETTTDESRMQILVDEGYINKTVSAMAKDASIYWSNDSFCWAYSLNTVAEDTSTNYVFNNPDTSSYLKSGTWISNANNLYSSYGLLFLDNPRSEYTITVEAKLDASSVGGYGIFFETTLDPNMKDTGYIVQMDRGYNGGSLLIRPRTNGTEGNPISGFRYDSTNSIIPRVSTTEGYAWWSSQHEVKLKIEIDPNSASDKILSVWIDGNLMFDDFSFSTSVIPSNNFTGLRSWRTGTEYYSLKIT
;
A
#
# COMPACT_ATOMS: atom_id res chain seq x y z
N MET A 1 -4.46 -74.73 -26.11
CA MET A 1 -3.93 -73.95 -24.96
C MET A 1 -5.12 -73.55 -24.11
N ASP A 2 -5.20 -74.11 -22.91
CA ASP A 2 -6.37 -74.09 -22.04
C ASP A 2 -6.42 -72.76 -21.25
N TRP A 3 -7.37 -71.88 -21.58
CA TRP A 3 -7.54 -70.53 -21.00
C TRP A 3 -7.84 -70.56 -19.50
N ARG A 4 -8.23 -71.73 -18.98
CA ARG A 4 -8.47 -72.00 -17.54
C ARG A 4 -7.23 -71.77 -16.67
N ASN A 5 -6.03 -71.83 -17.24
CA ASN A 5 -4.78 -71.62 -16.48
C ASN A 5 -4.27 -70.17 -16.47
N MET A 6 -4.88 -69.25 -17.23
CA MET A 6 -4.48 -67.83 -17.24
C MET A 6 -5.12 -66.99 -16.12
N ILE A 7 -6.09 -67.54 -15.38
CA ILE A 7 -6.81 -66.81 -14.33
C ILE A 7 -6.06 -66.85 -12.98
N ASN A 8 -5.06 -67.72 -12.82
CA ASN A 8 -4.35 -67.95 -11.56
C ASN A 8 -3.00 -67.24 -11.40
N SER A 9 -2.62 -66.33 -12.31
CA SER A 9 -1.42 -65.50 -12.14
C SER A 9 -1.72 -64.11 -11.58
N LYS A 10 -2.71 -63.98 -10.68
CA LYS A 10 -2.91 -62.74 -9.91
C LYS A 10 -1.80 -62.65 -8.86
N LYS A 11 -0.63 -62.15 -9.26
CA LYS A 11 0.37 -61.66 -8.29
C LYS A 11 -0.30 -60.54 -7.50
N GLY A 12 -0.68 -60.83 -6.26
CA GLY A 12 -1.26 -59.83 -5.37
C GLY A 12 -0.23 -58.73 -5.12
N VAL A 13 -0.68 -57.48 -5.17
CA VAL A 13 0.15 -56.34 -4.77
C VAL A 13 0.49 -56.54 -3.30
N THR A 14 1.76 -56.43 -2.95
CA THR A 14 2.16 -56.56 -1.55
C THR A 14 1.73 -55.32 -0.77
N LEU A 15 1.49 -55.48 0.54
CA LEU A 15 1.17 -54.35 1.43
C LEU A 15 2.22 -53.23 1.34
N ILE A 16 3.49 -53.60 1.19
CA ILE A 16 4.60 -52.65 1.10
C ILE A 16 4.60 -51.86 -0.21
N GLU A 17 4.27 -52.50 -1.33
CA GLU A 17 4.15 -51.82 -2.63
C GLU A 17 2.98 -50.84 -2.63
N LEU A 18 1.83 -51.25 -2.07
CA LEU A 18 0.68 -50.36 -1.95
C LEU A 18 0.98 -49.17 -1.02
N LEU A 19 1.70 -49.40 0.08
CA LEU A 19 2.12 -48.35 1.01
C LEU A 19 3.04 -47.33 0.34
N ALA A 20 4.03 -47.78 -0.43
CA ALA A 20 4.95 -46.89 -1.14
C ALA A 20 4.22 -45.97 -2.13
N VAL A 21 3.21 -46.48 -2.83
CA VAL A 21 2.39 -45.68 -3.76
C VAL A 21 1.59 -44.61 -3.03
N ILE A 22 0.96 -44.95 -1.90
CA ILE A 22 0.19 -43.98 -1.10
C ILE A 22 1.11 -42.89 -0.52
N VAL A 23 2.33 -43.24 -0.09
CA VAL A 23 3.33 -42.28 0.39
C VAL A 23 3.74 -41.31 -0.72
N ILE A 24 4.02 -41.81 -1.93
CA ILE A 24 4.39 -40.96 -3.07
C ILE A 24 3.23 -40.04 -3.45
N ILE A 25 1.99 -40.56 -3.53
CA ILE A 25 0.80 -39.75 -3.81
C ILE A 25 0.61 -38.68 -2.71
N GLY A 26 0.84 -39.01 -1.43
CA GLY A 26 0.76 -38.06 -0.32
C GLY A 26 1.79 -36.93 -0.41
N ILE A 27 3.03 -37.24 -0.81
CA ILE A 27 4.09 -36.25 -1.03
C ILE A 27 3.73 -35.33 -2.21
N ILE A 28 3.31 -35.90 -3.35
CA ILE A 28 2.93 -35.14 -4.55
C ILE A 28 1.71 -34.25 -4.26
N ALA A 29 0.69 -34.79 -3.58
CA ALA A 29 -0.50 -34.04 -3.19
C ALA A 29 -0.16 -32.87 -2.25
N GLY A 30 0.76 -33.09 -1.30
CA GLY A 30 1.23 -32.04 -0.39
C GLY A 30 1.94 -30.88 -1.10
N ILE A 31 2.81 -31.16 -2.09
CA ILE A 31 3.54 -30.13 -2.85
C ILE A 31 2.61 -29.41 -3.84
N SER A 32 1.69 -30.13 -4.48
CA SER A 32 0.80 -29.59 -5.52
C SER A 32 -0.22 -28.57 -4.98
N LEU A 33 -0.64 -28.71 -3.72
CA LEU A 33 -1.55 -27.77 -3.05
C LEU A 33 -0.90 -26.40 -2.78
N VAL A 34 0.38 -26.36 -2.43
CA VAL A 34 1.07 -25.12 -2.03
C VAL A 34 1.47 -24.27 -3.25
N LEU A 35 1.80 -24.89 -4.39
CA LEU A 35 2.26 -24.17 -5.58
C LEU A 35 1.12 -23.57 -6.43
N SER A 36 -0.10 -24.10 -6.30
CA SER A 36 -1.23 -23.71 -7.18
C SER A 36 -1.96 -22.45 -6.73
N THR A 37 -2.01 -22.15 -5.43
CA THR A 37 -2.78 -21.01 -4.90
C THR A 37 -2.18 -19.67 -5.30
N GLY A 38 -0.86 -19.50 -5.16
CA GLY A 38 -0.18 -18.24 -5.48
C GLY A 38 -0.15 -17.89 -6.97
N LEU A 39 -0.07 -18.87 -7.87
CA LEU A 39 -0.06 -18.63 -9.31
C LEU A 39 -1.45 -18.24 -9.83
N ILE A 40 -2.49 -18.91 -9.33
CA ILE A 40 -3.89 -18.62 -9.71
C ILE A 40 -4.27 -17.21 -9.25
N GLU A 41 -3.94 -16.81 -8.02
CA GLU A 41 -4.21 -15.45 -7.52
C GLU A 41 -3.45 -14.38 -8.31
N LYS A 42 -2.18 -14.63 -8.69
CA LYS A 42 -1.42 -13.72 -9.56
C LYS A 42 -2.05 -13.57 -10.95
N THR A 43 -2.58 -14.65 -11.51
CA THR A 43 -3.29 -14.60 -12.80
C THR A 43 -4.61 -13.84 -12.68
N ARG A 44 -5.36 -14.03 -11.58
CA ARG A 44 -6.59 -13.27 -11.29
C ARG A 44 -6.30 -11.77 -11.17
N TYR A 45 -5.30 -11.39 -10.37
CA TYR A 45 -4.85 -10.01 -10.23
C TYR A 45 -4.47 -9.36 -11.55
N LYS A 46 -3.65 -10.03 -12.37
CA LYS A 46 -3.23 -9.49 -13.68
C LYS A 46 -4.41 -9.30 -14.62
N ALA A 47 -5.38 -10.21 -14.58
CA ALA A 47 -6.54 -10.13 -15.42
C ALA A 47 -7.50 -9.03 -14.94
N ASP A 48 -7.60 -8.77 -13.63
CA ASP A 48 -8.35 -7.63 -13.10
C ASP A 48 -7.71 -6.28 -13.47
N LEU A 49 -6.38 -6.15 -13.39
CA LEU A 49 -5.69 -4.95 -13.86
C LEU A 49 -5.92 -4.71 -15.37
N ALA A 50 -5.90 -5.76 -16.17
CA ALA A 50 -6.21 -5.67 -17.60
C ALA A 50 -7.66 -5.22 -17.83
N ASN A 51 -8.60 -5.75 -17.05
CA ASN A 51 -10.00 -5.36 -17.09
C ASN A 51 -10.19 -3.88 -16.73
N VAL A 52 -9.55 -3.38 -15.67
CA VAL A 52 -9.62 -1.96 -15.29
C VAL A 52 -9.03 -1.07 -16.36
N LYS A 53 -7.91 -1.46 -16.98
CA LYS A 53 -7.36 -0.73 -18.12
C LYS A 53 -8.37 -0.65 -19.27
N ILE A 54 -8.96 -1.77 -19.66
CA ILE A 54 -9.96 -1.80 -20.74
C ILE A 54 -11.15 -0.91 -20.38
N LEU A 55 -11.67 -1.00 -19.15
CA LEU A 55 -12.77 -0.18 -18.66
C LEU A 55 -12.44 1.32 -18.74
N ASN A 56 -11.22 1.73 -18.40
CA ASN A 56 -10.79 3.12 -18.54
C ASN A 56 -10.72 3.55 -20.02
N ASP A 57 -10.08 2.74 -20.87
CA ASP A 57 -9.93 3.05 -22.30
C ASP A 57 -11.30 3.22 -22.98
N VAL A 58 -12.27 2.35 -22.69
CA VAL A 58 -13.62 2.43 -23.27
C VAL A 58 -14.48 3.53 -22.65
N THR A 59 -14.30 3.82 -21.35
CA THR A 59 -14.99 4.93 -20.69
C THR A 59 -14.52 6.27 -21.24
N GLU A 60 -13.21 6.43 -21.42
CA GLU A 60 -12.63 7.62 -22.04
C GLU A 60 -13.18 7.81 -23.47
N LEU A 61 -13.22 6.74 -24.27
CA LEU A 61 -13.79 6.79 -25.61
C LEU A 61 -15.27 7.19 -25.59
N TYR A 62 -16.06 6.64 -24.67
CA TYR A 62 -17.47 6.98 -24.49
C TYR A 62 -17.66 8.45 -24.16
N ILE A 63 -16.88 8.98 -23.20
CA ILE A 63 -16.90 10.38 -22.80
C ILE A 63 -16.55 11.30 -23.98
N GLN A 64 -15.50 10.97 -24.74
CA GLN A 64 -15.06 11.77 -25.88
C GLN A 64 -16.08 11.79 -27.02
N VAL A 65 -16.63 10.62 -27.39
CA VAL A 65 -17.59 10.50 -28.50
C VAL A 65 -18.90 11.24 -28.21
N ASN A 66 -19.34 11.23 -26.95
CA ASN A 66 -20.60 11.85 -26.54
C ASN A 66 -20.44 13.30 -26.05
N GLY A 67 -19.22 13.84 -26.02
CA GLY A 67 -18.95 15.20 -25.56
C GLY A 67 -19.27 15.41 -24.07
N LEU A 68 -19.12 14.34 -23.26
CA LEU A 68 -19.37 14.36 -21.83
C LEU A 68 -18.12 14.85 -21.07
N ASN A 69 -18.26 15.09 -19.77
CA ASN A 69 -17.12 15.34 -18.88
C ASN A 69 -16.97 14.17 -17.89
N GLY A 70 -15.86 14.15 -17.14
CA GLY A 70 -15.57 13.08 -16.18
C GLY A 70 -16.65 12.89 -15.12
N ALA A 71 -17.37 13.95 -14.75
CA ALA A 71 -18.44 13.97 -13.75
C ALA A 71 -19.73 13.27 -14.22
N TYR A 72 -19.81 12.81 -15.47
CA TYR A 72 -21.02 12.19 -16.03
C TYR A 72 -21.55 11.01 -15.18
N PHE A 73 -20.65 10.26 -14.53
CA PHE A 73 -21.03 9.13 -13.68
C PHE A 73 -21.34 9.49 -12.22
N GLU A 74 -21.29 10.77 -11.84
CA GLU A 74 -21.60 11.23 -10.47
C GLU A 74 -23.08 11.05 -10.11
N GLU A 75 -23.98 11.17 -11.09
CA GLU A 75 -25.43 10.99 -10.87
C GLU A 75 -25.80 9.50 -10.67
N THR A 76 -24.88 8.59 -11.00
CA THR A 76 -25.08 7.15 -10.83
C THR A 76 -24.52 6.71 -9.49
N THR A 77 -25.30 5.98 -8.69
CA THR A 77 -24.92 5.67 -7.31
C THR A 77 -24.09 4.38 -7.15
N THR A 78 -24.12 3.46 -8.12
CA THR A 78 -23.39 2.19 -8.03
C THR A 78 -22.46 1.96 -9.21
N ASP A 79 -21.34 1.29 -8.96
CA ASP A 79 -20.37 0.91 -10.00
C ASP A 79 -20.96 -0.05 -11.02
N GLU A 80 -21.85 -0.95 -10.58
CA GLU A 80 -22.56 -1.85 -11.49
C GLU A 80 -23.44 -1.05 -12.46
N SER A 81 -24.17 -0.04 -11.98
CA SER A 81 -24.97 0.84 -12.84
C SER A 81 -24.11 1.66 -13.81
N ARG A 82 -22.92 2.13 -13.39
CA ARG A 82 -21.98 2.83 -14.29
C ARG A 82 -21.47 1.92 -15.39
N MET A 83 -21.12 0.67 -15.06
CA MET A 83 -20.73 -0.31 -16.07
C MET A 83 -21.90 -0.67 -16.99
N GLN A 84 -23.13 -0.69 -16.47
CA GLN A 84 -24.32 -0.99 -17.27
C GLN A 84 -24.54 0.06 -18.38
N ILE A 85 -24.24 1.34 -18.13
CA ILE A 85 -24.27 2.37 -19.18
C ILE A 85 -23.33 1.99 -20.34
N LEU A 86 -22.11 1.57 -20.03
CA LEU A 86 -21.13 1.15 -21.05
C LEU A 86 -21.56 -0.13 -21.79
N VAL A 87 -22.33 -1.00 -21.14
CA VAL A 87 -22.93 -2.18 -21.77
C VAL A 87 -24.04 -1.77 -22.72
N ASP A 88 -24.96 -0.92 -22.27
CA ASP A 88 -26.13 -0.49 -23.04
C ASP A 88 -25.72 0.31 -24.29
N GLU A 89 -24.64 1.08 -24.18
CA GLU A 89 -24.03 1.85 -25.28
C GLU A 89 -23.10 0.99 -26.18
N GLY A 90 -22.90 -0.29 -25.84
CA GLY A 90 -22.17 -1.24 -26.69
C GLY A 90 -20.64 -1.16 -26.63
N TYR A 91 -20.08 -0.47 -25.62
CA TYR A 91 -18.64 -0.35 -25.42
C TYR A 91 -18.01 -1.58 -24.77
N ILE A 92 -18.80 -2.30 -23.95
CA ILE A 92 -18.42 -3.58 -23.33
C ILE A 92 -19.58 -4.58 -23.43
N ASN A 93 -19.28 -5.87 -23.48
CA ASN A 93 -20.32 -6.90 -23.67
C ASN A 93 -21.08 -7.27 -22.39
N LYS A 94 -20.49 -6.99 -21.22
CA LYS A 94 -21.06 -7.27 -19.90
C LYS A 94 -20.31 -6.46 -18.83
N THR A 95 -20.93 -6.30 -17.68
CA THR A 95 -20.26 -5.76 -16.49
C THR A 95 -19.11 -6.66 -16.06
N VAL A 96 -18.12 -6.07 -15.39
CA VAL A 96 -16.91 -6.76 -14.97
C VAL A 96 -16.80 -6.72 -13.45
N SER A 97 -16.71 -7.91 -12.84
CA SER A 97 -16.40 -8.06 -11.43
C SER A 97 -14.92 -8.44 -11.26
N ALA A 98 -14.31 -8.01 -10.16
CA ALA A 98 -12.98 -8.47 -9.79
C ALA A 98 -12.96 -10.01 -9.62
N MET A 99 -11.90 -10.65 -10.10
CA MET A 99 -11.71 -12.10 -10.04
C MET A 99 -10.79 -12.51 -8.89
N ALA A 100 -9.88 -11.64 -8.46
CA ALA A 100 -9.06 -11.87 -7.29
C ALA A 100 -9.95 -11.87 -6.05
N LYS A 101 -9.60 -12.73 -5.08
CA LYS A 101 -10.37 -12.85 -3.85
C LYS A 101 -10.35 -11.51 -3.09
N ASP A 102 -11.51 -11.10 -2.59
CA ASP A 102 -11.70 -9.89 -1.77
C ASP A 102 -11.40 -8.56 -2.51
N ALA A 103 -11.16 -8.61 -3.82
CA ALA A 103 -10.91 -7.44 -4.66
C ALA A 103 -12.20 -6.75 -5.14
N SER A 104 -12.09 -5.46 -5.49
CA SER A 104 -13.15 -4.68 -6.12
C SER A 104 -12.61 -3.83 -7.27
N ILE A 105 -13.42 -3.69 -8.31
CA ILE A 105 -13.26 -2.66 -9.35
C ILE A 105 -14.32 -1.61 -9.06
N TYR A 106 -13.91 -0.35 -8.95
CA TYR A 106 -14.79 0.73 -8.54
C TYR A 106 -14.52 2.02 -9.32
N TRP A 107 -15.51 2.90 -9.43
CA TRP A 107 -15.34 4.20 -10.05
C TRP A 107 -14.83 5.24 -9.04
N SER A 108 -13.74 5.92 -9.37
CA SER A 108 -13.25 7.07 -8.60
C SER A 108 -13.88 8.35 -9.13
N ASN A 109 -14.75 8.98 -8.33
CA ASN A 109 -15.29 10.30 -8.65
C ASN A 109 -14.21 11.39 -8.64
N ASP A 110 -13.14 11.23 -7.85
CA ASP A 110 -12.05 12.22 -7.77
C ASP A 110 -11.16 12.19 -9.02
N SER A 111 -10.88 10.99 -9.55
CA SER A 111 -9.97 10.80 -10.68
C SER A 111 -10.69 10.55 -12.00
N PHE A 112 -12.02 10.47 -11.98
CA PHE A 112 -12.89 10.13 -13.12
C PHE A 112 -12.40 8.90 -13.89
N CYS A 113 -12.06 7.84 -13.16
CA CYS A 113 -11.56 6.60 -13.73
C CYS A 113 -11.96 5.37 -12.91
N TRP A 114 -11.97 4.21 -13.55
CA TRP A 114 -12.05 2.91 -12.89
C TRP A 114 -10.73 2.61 -12.18
N ALA A 115 -10.84 2.21 -10.92
CA ALA A 115 -9.76 1.81 -10.05
C ALA A 115 -9.93 0.36 -9.61
N TYR A 116 -8.83 -0.23 -9.16
CA TYR A 116 -8.77 -1.60 -8.67
C TYR A 116 -8.27 -1.63 -7.24
N SER A 117 -8.98 -2.32 -6.36
CA SER A 117 -8.58 -2.57 -4.98
C SER A 117 -8.54 -4.07 -4.72
N LEU A 118 -7.56 -4.54 -3.95
CA LEU A 118 -7.49 -5.93 -3.46
C LEU A 118 -8.32 -6.17 -2.20
N ASN A 119 -9.10 -5.17 -1.75
CA ASN A 119 -9.96 -5.22 -0.56
C ASN A 119 -11.27 -4.44 -0.83
N THR A 120 -12.39 -4.86 -0.23
CA THR A 120 -13.66 -4.13 -0.28
C THR A 120 -13.49 -2.70 0.22
N VAL A 121 -13.50 -1.75 -0.71
CA VAL A 121 -13.54 -0.32 -0.44
C VAL A 121 -14.91 -0.02 0.17
N ALA A 122 -14.96 0.42 1.43
CA ALA A 122 -16.18 1.02 1.95
C ALA A 122 -16.47 2.28 1.10
N GLU A 123 -17.76 2.56 0.81
CA GLU A 123 -18.27 3.61 -0.10
C GLU A 123 -17.95 5.07 0.28
N ASP A 124 -16.78 5.35 0.85
CA ASP A 124 -16.34 6.69 1.20
C ASP A 124 -14.94 6.90 0.60
N THR A 125 -14.79 7.95 -0.20
CA THR A 125 -13.72 8.30 -1.18
C THR A 125 -12.34 8.52 -0.57
N SER A 126 -11.95 7.69 0.38
CA SER A 126 -10.72 7.80 1.13
C SER A 126 -9.94 6.50 0.98
N THR A 127 -8.77 6.53 0.33
CA THR A 127 -7.98 5.30 0.15
C THR A 127 -7.41 4.88 1.49
N ASN A 128 -8.16 4.07 2.24
CA ASN A 128 -7.72 3.46 3.49
C ASN A 128 -6.93 2.19 3.16
N TYR A 129 -5.60 2.18 3.27
CA TYR A 129 -4.83 0.94 3.36
C TYR A 129 -4.81 0.52 4.83
N VAL A 130 -5.82 -0.23 5.27
CA VAL A 130 -5.70 -0.99 6.53
C VAL A 130 -4.88 -2.24 6.20
N PHE A 131 -3.74 -2.43 6.86
CA PHE A 131 -2.87 -3.58 6.57
C PHE A 131 -3.48 -4.86 7.15
N ASN A 132 -4.33 -5.52 6.38
CA ASN A 132 -4.87 -6.85 6.69
C ASN A 132 -4.26 -7.88 5.74
N ASN A 133 -3.40 -8.76 6.25
CA ASN A 133 -2.54 -9.68 5.52
C ASN A 133 -1.82 -9.02 4.31
N PRO A 134 -1.10 -7.91 4.53
CA PRO A 134 -0.55 -7.08 3.45
C PRO A 134 0.46 -7.87 2.62
N ASP A 135 0.24 -8.08 1.32
CA ASP A 135 1.26 -8.69 0.48
C ASP A 135 2.37 -7.68 0.19
N THR A 136 3.54 -7.85 0.79
CA THR A 136 4.63 -6.91 0.54
C THR A 136 5.10 -6.94 -0.92
N SER A 137 4.77 -7.97 -1.72
CA SER A 137 5.25 -8.12 -3.10
C SER A 137 4.64 -7.12 -4.10
N SER A 138 3.56 -6.42 -3.72
CA SER A 138 2.91 -5.39 -4.53
C SER A 138 3.55 -4.01 -4.42
N TYR A 139 4.47 -3.80 -3.46
CA TYR A 139 5.11 -2.49 -3.25
C TYR A 139 6.51 -2.41 -3.84
N LEU A 140 6.89 -1.21 -4.28
CA LEU A 140 8.30 -0.89 -4.55
C LEU A 140 9.02 -0.79 -3.19
N LYS A 141 9.90 -1.74 -2.89
CA LYS A 141 10.51 -1.82 -1.54
C LYS A 141 11.95 -2.29 -1.55
N SER A 142 12.67 -1.92 -0.50
CA SER A 142 13.98 -2.46 -0.15
C SER A 142 14.08 -2.73 1.35
N GLY A 143 15.04 -3.55 1.75
CA GLY A 143 15.22 -3.92 3.15
C GLY A 143 14.21 -4.97 3.63
N THR A 144 14.02 -5.03 4.94
CA THR A 144 13.25 -6.04 5.65
C THR A 144 11.81 -5.59 5.82
N TRP A 145 10.88 -6.25 5.13
CA TRP A 145 9.45 -6.08 5.31
C TRP A 145 8.80 -7.45 5.54
N ILE A 146 8.08 -7.57 6.65
CA ILE A 146 7.39 -8.79 7.06
C ILE A 146 5.90 -8.47 7.13
N SER A 147 5.12 -9.25 6.38
CA SER A 147 3.67 -9.22 6.43
C SER A 147 3.18 -10.06 7.61
N ASN A 148 2.46 -9.44 8.53
CA ASN A 148 1.72 -10.15 9.57
C ASN A 148 0.22 -10.05 9.29
N ALA A 149 -0.60 -10.78 10.06
CA ALA A 149 -2.05 -10.79 9.84
C ALA A 149 -2.68 -9.38 9.83
N ASN A 150 -2.21 -8.46 10.69
CA ASN A 150 -2.85 -7.16 10.89
C ASN A 150 -1.88 -5.95 10.77
N ASN A 151 -0.63 -6.18 10.34
CA ASN A 151 0.33 -5.10 10.18
C ASN A 151 1.47 -5.47 9.22
N LEU A 152 2.21 -4.44 8.81
CA LEU A 152 3.54 -4.56 8.24
C LEU A 152 4.57 -4.34 9.34
N TYR A 153 5.51 -5.27 9.48
CA TYR A 153 6.69 -5.08 10.31
C TYR A 153 7.92 -4.78 9.47
N SER A 154 8.72 -3.80 9.86
CA SER A 154 10.02 -3.53 9.26
C SER A 154 11.03 -3.05 10.32
N SER A 155 12.24 -3.60 10.28
CA SER A 155 13.35 -3.18 11.14
C SER A 155 14.35 -2.26 10.42
N TYR A 156 14.35 -2.30 9.09
CA TYR A 156 15.14 -1.45 8.23
C TYR A 156 14.64 -1.61 6.80
N GLY A 157 14.10 -0.56 6.20
CA GLY A 157 13.59 -0.68 4.85
C GLY A 157 12.95 0.59 4.32
N LEU A 158 12.74 0.57 3.01
CA LEU A 158 11.98 1.57 2.26
C LEU A 158 10.81 0.84 1.61
N LEU A 159 9.64 1.46 1.60
CA LEU A 159 8.46 1.01 0.88
C LEU A 159 7.83 2.24 0.23
N PHE A 160 7.50 2.14 -1.05
CA PHE A 160 6.92 3.21 -1.84
C PHE A 160 5.62 2.79 -2.51
N LEU A 161 4.77 3.79 -2.70
CA LEU A 161 3.46 3.77 -3.32
C LEU A 161 3.34 4.97 -4.26
N ASP A 162 2.70 4.77 -5.39
CA ASP A 162 2.34 5.88 -6.28
C ASP A 162 1.34 6.80 -5.57
N ASN A 163 1.50 8.12 -5.75
CA ASN A 163 0.56 9.11 -5.26
C ASN A 163 0.32 10.18 -6.33
N PRO A 164 -0.60 9.95 -7.29
CA PRO A 164 -0.80 10.83 -8.44
C PRO A 164 -1.58 12.12 -8.12
N ARG A 165 -1.52 12.61 -6.88
CA ARG A 165 -2.24 13.79 -6.39
C ARG A 165 -1.31 14.99 -6.27
N SER A 166 -1.84 16.18 -6.57
CA SER A 166 -1.16 17.46 -6.34
C SER A 166 -1.29 17.95 -4.90
N GLU A 167 -2.45 17.70 -4.28
CA GLU A 167 -2.76 17.98 -2.89
C GLU A 167 -3.34 16.71 -2.28
N TYR A 168 -2.94 16.37 -1.07
CA TYR A 168 -3.31 15.10 -0.46
C TYR A 168 -3.02 15.08 1.04
N THR A 169 -3.71 14.19 1.74
CA THR A 169 -3.41 13.82 3.12
C THR A 169 -2.88 12.40 3.17
N ILE A 170 -1.78 12.18 3.88
CA ILE A 170 -1.27 10.85 4.24
C ILE A 170 -1.53 10.64 5.73
N THR A 171 -2.24 9.58 6.10
CA THR A 171 -2.40 9.18 7.51
C THR A 171 -1.78 7.80 7.72
N VAL A 172 -0.90 7.67 8.70
CA VAL A 172 -0.23 6.40 9.02
C VAL A 172 -0.45 6.09 10.49
N GLU A 173 -0.93 4.87 10.77
CA GLU A 173 -0.90 4.34 12.13
C GLU A 173 0.32 3.43 12.29
N ALA A 174 1.21 3.78 13.20
CA ALA A 174 2.43 3.03 13.42
C ALA A 174 2.82 2.98 14.90
N LYS A 175 3.56 1.94 15.24
CA LYS A 175 4.08 1.67 16.57
C LYS A 175 5.54 1.26 16.46
N LEU A 176 6.38 1.82 17.32
CA LEU A 176 7.76 1.39 17.46
C LEU A 176 7.87 0.28 18.50
N ASP A 177 8.85 -0.60 18.32
CA ASP A 177 9.19 -1.63 19.29
C ASP A 177 9.62 -1.04 20.64
N ALA A 178 9.79 -1.89 21.65
CA ALA A 178 10.28 -1.48 22.96
C ALA A 178 11.80 -1.22 22.92
N SER A 179 12.24 -0.13 22.27
CA SER A 179 13.64 0.29 22.15
C SER A 179 13.82 1.79 22.40
N SER A 180 15.06 2.22 22.64
CA SER A 180 15.43 3.63 22.83
C SER A 180 16.08 4.28 21.60
N VAL A 181 16.23 3.53 20.51
CA VAL A 181 16.88 3.99 19.27
C VAL A 181 16.05 3.63 18.04
N GLY A 182 16.38 4.27 16.91
CA GLY A 182 15.69 4.05 15.63
C GLY A 182 14.41 4.87 15.52
N GLY A 183 13.54 4.48 14.60
CA GLY A 183 12.37 5.29 14.26
C GLY A 183 11.71 4.86 12.96
N TYR A 184 10.72 5.63 12.54
CA TYR A 184 10.10 5.49 11.23
C TYR A 184 9.80 6.83 10.59
N GLY A 185 9.63 6.83 9.27
CA GLY A 185 9.31 8.04 8.53
C GLY A 185 8.34 7.80 7.39
N ILE A 186 7.74 8.90 6.96
CA ILE A 186 6.69 8.96 5.95
C ILE A 186 7.20 9.87 4.83
N PHE A 187 7.31 9.30 3.63
CA PHE A 187 7.73 10.03 2.45
C PHE A 187 6.60 10.89 1.90
N PHE A 188 6.92 12.10 1.44
CA PHE A 188 5.99 12.96 0.71
C PHE A 188 6.76 13.71 -0.36
N GLU A 189 6.07 14.15 -1.41
CA GLU A 189 6.65 14.87 -2.54
C GLU A 189 7.94 14.20 -3.04
N THR A 190 7.84 12.91 -3.34
CA THR A 190 9.00 12.06 -3.60
C THR A 190 8.99 11.56 -5.03
N THR A 191 10.15 11.62 -5.69
CA THR A 191 10.42 10.99 -6.98
C THR A 191 11.37 9.82 -6.76
N LEU A 192 11.28 8.80 -7.62
CA LEU A 192 12.21 7.66 -7.62
C LEU A 192 12.99 7.62 -8.92
N ASP A 193 14.30 7.38 -8.83
CA ASP A 193 15.09 6.98 -10.00
C ASP A 193 14.83 5.49 -10.36
N PRO A 194 15.32 5.00 -11.51
CA PRO A 194 15.17 3.59 -11.89
C PRO A 194 15.78 2.57 -10.92
N ASN A 195 16.62 3.01 -9.98
CA ASN A 195 17.22 2.19 -8.92
C ASN A 195 16.54 2.38 -7.56
N MET A 196 15.35 2.99 -7.54
CA MET A 196 14.59 3.36 -6.34
C MET A 196 15.32 4.33 -5.39
N LYS A 197 16.24 5.14 -5.91
CA LYS A 197 16.82 6.24 -5.14
C LYS A 197 15.85 7.39 -5.11
N ASP A 198 15.37 7.70 -3.92
CA ASP A 198 14.37 8.71 -3.69
C ASP A 198 14.96 10.12 -3.57
N THR A 199 14.23 11.10 -4.10
CA THR A 199 14.49 12.54 -3.95
C THR A 199 13.17 13.24 -3.62
N GLY A 200 13.15 14.01 -2.54
CA GLY A 200 11.91 14.56 -1.97
C GLY A 200 12.09 14.92 -0.50
N TYR A 201 11.09 14.60 0.32
CA TYR A 201 11.11 14.87 1.75
C TYR A 201 10.60 13.69 2.57
N ILE A 202 10.98 13.68 3.85
CA ILE A 202 10.51 12.69 4.81
C ILE A 202 10.22 13.35 6.16
N VAL A 203 9.05 13.04 6.73
CA VAL A 203 8.74 13.30 8.13
C VAL A 203 9.21 12.11 8.95
N GLN A 204 9.92 12.32 10.06
CA GLN A 204 10.53 11.27 10.86
C GLN A 204 10.09 11.33 12.31
N MET A 205 9.63 10.19 12.82
CA MET A 205 9.55 9.88 14.25
C MET A 205 10.87 9.20 14.66
N ASP A 206 11.85 9.97 15.14
CA ASP A 206 13.20 9.50 15.45
C ASP A 206 13.47 9.52 16.97
N ARG A 207 13.55 8.33 17.59
CA ARG A 207 13.87 8.16 19.01
C ARG A 207 15.34 8.45 19.33
N GLY A 208 16.23 8.20 18.37
CA GLY A 208 17.66 8.36 18.52
C GLY A 208 18.11 9.82 18.45
N TYR A 209 17.29 10.70 17.85
CA TYR A 209 17.64 12.11 17.69
C TYR A 209 17.21 12.93 18.91
N ASN A 210 18.20 13.47 19.64
CA ASN A 210 18.00 14.37 20.80
C ASN A 210 16.98 13.87 21.83
N GLY A 211 17.03 12.55 22.10
CA GLY A 211 16.17 11.89 23.08
C GLY A 211 14.72 11.75 22.63
N GLY A 212 14.45 11.77 21.33
CA GLY A 212 13.13 11.72 20.72
C GLY A 212 12.83 13.01 19.97
N SER A 213 12.56 12.93 18.67
CA SER A 213 12.14 14.08 17.86
C SER A 213 11.19 13.67 16.73
N LEU A 214 10.22 14.53 16.45
CA LEU A 214 9.56 14.65 15.16
C LEU A 214 10.29 15.71 14.33
N LEU A 215 10.69 15.39 13.11
CA LEU A 215 11.42 16.34 12.27
C LEU A 215 11.22 16.07 10.78
N ILE A 216 11.48 17.08 9.96
CA ILE A 216 11.51 16.98 8.49
C ILE A 216 12.97 16.90 8.03
N ARG A 217 13.26 16.00 7.07
CA ARG A 217 14.53 15.97 6.34
C ARG A 217 14.29 15.99 4.83
N PRO A 218 15.12 16.72 4.06
CA PRO A 218 15.17 16.54 2.62
C PRO A 218 15.86 15.21 2.29
N ARG A 219 15.47 14.63 1.16
CA ARG A 219 16.01 13.41 0.58
C ARG A 219 16.58 13.75 -0.79
N THR A 220 17.79 13.30 -1.07
CA THR A 220 18.44 13.53 -2.37
C THR A 220 19.17 12.27 -2.79
N ASN A 221 18.73 11.67 -3.90
CA ASN A 221 19.35 10.49 -4.49
C ASN A 221 19.58 9.35 -3.48
N GLY A 222 18.56 9.05 -2.66
CA GLY A 222 18.62 8.02 -1.63
C GLY A 222 19.37 8.44 -0.36
N THR A 223 19.93 9.64 -0.29
CA THR A 223 20.66 10.18 0.87
C THR A 223 19.79 11.12 1.68
N GLU A 224 19.94 11.06 3.00
CA GLU A 224 19.17 11.88 3.93
C GLU A 224 19.97 13.13 4.28
N GLY A 225 19.34 14.30 4.14
CA GLY A 225 19.95 15.58 4.51
C GLY A 225 19.81 15.88 6.00
N ASN A 226 20.33 17.04 6.41
CA ASN A 226 20.16 17.53 7.78
C ASN A 226 18.69 17.86 8.08
N PRO A 227 18.24 17.76 9.35
CA PRO A 227 16.95 18.28 9.77
C PRO A 227 16.78 19.75 9.39
N ILE A 228 15.58 20.10 8.92
CA ILE A 228 15.24 21.48 8.62
C ILE A 228 14.97 22.23 9.92
N SER A 229 15.72 23.31 10.17
CA SER A 229 15.56 24.16 11.35
C SER A 229 14.17 24.80 11.37
N GLY A 230 13.55 24.88 12.56
CA GLY A 230 12.20 25.43 12.76
C GLY A 230 11.09 24.38 12.67
N PHE A 231 11.31 23.28 11.95
CA PHE A 231 10.32 22.21 11.75
C PHE A 231 10.73 20.93 12.48
N ARG A 232 11.02 21.11 13.78
CA ARG A 232 11.47 20.05 14.67
C ARG A 232 10.82 20.19 16.04
N TYR A 233 10.12 19.14 16.44
CA TYR A 233 9.59 18.95 17.77
C TYR A 233 10.46 17.90 18.45
N ASP A 234 10.96 18.18 19.63
CA ASP A 234 11.85 17.26 20.34
C ASP A 234 11.40 17.00 21.76
N SER A 235 12.20 16.25 22.50
CA SER A 235 11.95 15.90 23.89
C SER A 235 11.77 17.07 24.87
N THR A 236 12.01 18.32 24.44
CA THR A 236 11.70 19.53 25.21
C THR A 236 10.28 20.05 24.99
N ASN A 237 9.59 19.57 23.95
CA ASN A 237 8.19 19.86 23.69
C ASN A 237 7.28 19.01 24.60
N SER A 238 6.21 19.60 25.14
CA SER A 238 5.28 18.89 26.04
C SER A 238 4.54 17.73 25.39
N ILE A 239 4.39 17.73 24.06
CA ILE A 239 3.64 16.69 23.33
C ILE A 239 4.54 15.49 22.98
N ILE A 240 5.84 15.72 22.76
CA ILE A 240 6.79 14.65 22.44
C ILE A 240 7.69 14.43 23.68
N PRO A 241 7.39 13.43 24.51
CA PRO A 241 8.17 13.20 25.72
C PRO A 241 9.57 12.66 25.40
N ARG A 242 10.51 12.88 26.33
CA ARG A 242 11.86 12.33 26.24
C ARG A 242 11.87 10.80 26.34
N VAL A 243 12.45 10.12 25.35
CA VAL A 243 12.55 8.65 25.27
C VAL A 243 13.16 8.02 26.53
N SER A 244 14.09 8.71 27.20
CA SER A 244 14.78 8.17 28.38
C SER A 244 13.95 8.17 29.66
N THR A 245 12.75 8.77 29.68
CA THR A 245 11.85 8.71 30.85
C THR A 245 10.93 7.49 30.75
N THR A 246 10.40 7.01 31.87
CA THR A 246 9.46 5.90 31.89
C THR A 246 8.20 6.19 31.06
N GLU A 247 7.64 7.38 31.22
CA GLU A 247 6.48 7.84 30.45
C GLU A 247 6.80 8.01 28.97
N GLY A 248 7.97 8.57 28.65
CA GLY A 248 8.40 8.73 27.27
C GLY A 248 8.62 7.39 26.57
N TYR A 249 9.23 6.43 27.23
CA TYR A 249 9.38 5.08 26.67
C TYR A 249 8.02 4.42 26.39
N ALA A 250 7.04 4.56 27.31
CA ALA A 250 5.69 4.06 27.11
C ALA A 250 4.98 4.76 25.94
N TRP A 251 5.11 6.09 25.84
CA TRP A 251 4.55 6.88 24.74
C TRP A 251 5.16 6.44 23.40
N TRP A 252 6.50 6.48 23.27
CA TRP A 252 7.19 6.15 22.02
C TRP A 252 7.01 4.70 21.55
N SER A 253 6.61 3.78 22.42
CA SER A 253 6.28 2.39 22.08
C SER A 253 4.78 2.12 21.97
N SER A 254 3.94 3.15 22.08
CA SER A 254 2.51 3.07 21.82
C SER A 254 2.22 3.28 20.33
N GLN A 255 1.01 2.91 19.91
CA GLN A 255 0.55 3.15 18.55
C GLN A 255 0.09 4.59 18.41
N HIS A 256 0.59 5.27 17.38
CA HIS A 256 0.27 6.67 17.09
C HIS A 256 -0.28 6.80 15.68
N GLU A 257 -1.23 7.71 15.51
CA GLU A 257 -1.62 8.22 14.19
C GLU A 257 -0.74 9.42 13.85
N VAL A 258 -0.05 9.36 12.71
CA VAL A 258 0.69 10.49 12.13
C VAL A 258 0.03 10.89 10.83
N LYS A 259 -0.44 12.14 10.77
CA LYS A 259 -1.12 12.69 9.60
C LYS A 259 -0.29 13.81 8.99
N LEU A 260 -0.07 13.75 7.68
CA LEU A 260 0.58 14.77 6.86
C LEU A 260 -0.45 15.31 5.88
N LYS A 261 -0.65 16.63 5.81
CA LYS A 261 -1.50 17.28 4.81
C LYS A 261 -0.63 18.16 3.92
N ILE A 262 -0.64 17.91 2.63
CA ILE A 262 0.13 18.63 1.61
C ILE A 262 -0.86 19.39 0.74
N GLU A 263 -0.73 20.71 0.72
CA GLU A 263 -1.60 21.62 -0.04
C GLU A 263 -0.75 22.60 -0.86
N ILE A 264 -1.32 23.16 -1.91
CA ILE A 264 -0.70 24.26 -2.65
C ILE A 264 -0.68 25.49 -1.74
N ASP A 265 0.45 26.21 -1.70
CA ASP A 265 0.52 27.45 -0.94
C ASP A 265 -0.43 28.49 -1.56
N PRO A 266 -1.41 29.03 -0.80
CA PRO A 266 -2.36 30.01 -1.34
C PRO A 266 -1.68 31.31 -1.76
N ASN A 267 -0.45 31.56 -1.29
CA ASN A 267 0.34 32.74 -1.63
C ASN A 267 1.40 32.47 -2.72
N SER A 268 1.60 31.21 -3.12
CA SER A 268 2.61 30.81 -4.11
C SER A 268 2.21 29.52 -4.83
N ALA A 269 1.75 29.63 -6.08
CA ALA A 269 1.36 28.47 -6.88
C ALA A 269 2.51 27.49 -7.19
N SER A 270 3.76 27.88 -6.94
CA SER A 270 4.95 27.04 -7.10
C SER A 270 5.39 26.33 -5.82
N ASP A 271 4.85 26.73 -4.67
CA ASP A 271 5.19 26.16 -3.38
C ASP A 271 4.02 25.35 -2.82
N LYS A 272 4.34 24.45 -1.91
CA LYS A 272 3.37 23.68 -1.15
C LYS A 272 3.59 23.90 0.34
N ILE A 273 2.52 23.71 1.10
CA ILE A 273 2.55 23.74 2.56
C ILE A 273 2.33 22.32 3.06
N LEU A 274 3.17 21.89 4.01
CA LEU A 274 2.95 20.69 4.80
C LEU A 274 2.46 21.07 6.19
N SER A 275 1.37 20.43 6.60
CA SER A 275 0.92 20.39 7.99
C SER A 275 1.01 18.97 8.55
N VAL A 276 1.40 18.82 9.82
CA VAL A 276 1.58 17.52 10.48
C VAL A 276 0.85 17.46 11.82
N TRP A 277 0.18 16.34 12.06
CA TRP A 277 -0.46 16.02 13.33
C TRP A 277 0.02 14.68 13.87
N ILE A 278 0.04 14.57 15.20
CA ILE A 278 0.18 13.29 15.92
C ILE A 278 -1.00 13.15 16.87
N ASP A 279 -1.75 12.06 16.74
CA ASP A 279 -2.95 11.76 17.54
C ASP A 279 -3.92 12.94 17.61
N GLY A 280 -4.13 13.60 16.47
CA GLY A 280 -4.98 14.79 16.34
C GLY A 280 -4.37 16.11 16.84
N ASN A 281 -3.23 16.10 17.54
CA ASN A 281 -2.54 17.31 17.97
C ASN A 281 -1.73 17.89 16.80
N LEU A 282 -1.89 19.18 16.52
CA LEU A 282 -1.11 19.86 15.48
C LEU A 282 0.33 20.04 15.94
N MET A 283 1.27 19.58 15.13
CA MET A 283 2.70 19.75 15.35
C MET A 283 3.19 20.98 14.59
N PHE A 284 3.02 21.05 13.28
CA PHE A 284 3.36 22.25 12.50
C PHE A 284 2.39 22.36 11.32
N ASP A 285 2.09 23.57 10.87
CA ASP A 285 1.13 23.85 9.80
C ASP A 285 1.66 24.80 8.71
N ASP A 286 2.91 25.23 8.82
CA ASP A 286 3.48 26.33 8.05
C ASP A 286 4.80 25.95 7.33
N PHE A 287 5.08 24.65 7.17
CA PHE A 287 6.25 24.23 6.39
C PHE A 287 6.00 24.47 4.91
N SER A 288 6.38 25.65 4.43
CA SER A 288 6.38 25.99 3.01
C SER A 288 7.67 25.50 2.33
N PHE A 289 7.51 24.83 1.19
CA PHE A 289 8.63 24.31 0.41
C PHE A 289 8.33 24.31 -1.09
N SER A 290 9.36 24.59 -1.88
CA SER A 290 9.28 24.46 -3.34
C SER A 290 9.49 23.01 -3.75
N THR A 291 8.69 22.53 -4.70
CA THR A 291 8.78 21.17 -5.24
C THR A 291 8.71 21.20 -6.75
N SER A 292 9.49 20.35 -7.41
CA SER A 292 9.39 20.07 -8.85
C SER A 292 8.69 18.74 -9.12
N VAL A 293 8.20 18.08 -8.05
CA VAL A 293 7.51 16.79 -8.16
C VAL A 293 6.14 17.03 -8.76
N ILE A 294 5.91 16.39 -9.90
CA ILE A 294 4.63 16.43 -10.61
C ILE A 294 3.80 15.20 -10.22
N PRO A 295 2.46 15.29 -10.23
CA PRO A 295 1.60 14.18 -9.79
C PRO A 295 1.90 12.85 -10.51
N SER A 296 2.15 12.88 -11.82
CA SER A 296 2.45 11.66 -12.60
C SER A 296 3.76 10.96 -12.22
N ASN A 297 4.60 11.57 -11.40
CA ASN A 297 5.85 10.99 -10.89
C ASN A 297 6.03 11.27 -9.39
N ASN A 298 4.92 11.27 -8.65
CA ASN A 298 4.93 11.47 -7.21
C ASN A 298 4.70 10.14 -6.49
N PHE A 299 5.51 9.90 -5.48
CA PHE A 299 5.48 8.73 -4.62
C PHE A 299 5.33 9.17 -3.16
N THR A 300 4.71 8.30 -2.38
CA THR A 300 4.74 8.34 -0.92
C THR A 300 5.17 6.97 -0.40
N GLY A 301 5.23 6.81 0.92
CA GLY A 301 5.48 5.52 1.51
C GLY A 301 6.14 5.62 2.87
N LEU A 302 6.80 4.54 3.25
CA LEU A 302 7.25 4.28 4.61
C LEU A 302 8.74 3.97 4.65
N ARG A 303 9.36 4.35 5.75
CA ARG A 303 10.74 4.00 6.08
C ARG A 303 10.88 3.59 7.52
N SER A 304 11.72 2.59 7.80
CA SER A 304 12.09 2.19 9.16
C SER A 304 13.61 2.22 9.35
N TRP A 305 14.08 2.54 10.56
CA TRP A 305 15.50 2.54 10.92
C TRP A 305 15.78 1.71 12.18
N ARG A 306 16.76 0.78 12.06
CA ARG A 306 17.48 0.05 13.13
C ARG A 306 16.64 -0.84 14.05
N THR A 307 15.40 -0.50 14.32
CA THR A 307 14.51 -1.14 15.28
C THR A 307 13.17 -1.43 14.65
N GLY A 308 12.43 -2.37 15.24
CA GLY A 308 11.15 -2.81 14.73
C GLY A 308 10.13 -1.69 14.72
N THR A 309 9.49 -1.47 13.57
CA THR A 309 8.30 -0.66 13.42
C THR A 309 7.17 -1.56 12.92
N GLU A 310 6.02 -1.49 13.57
CA GLU A 310 4.77 -2.06 13.12
C GLU A 310 3.92 -0.93 12.51
N TYR A 311 3.48 -1.09 11.27
CA TYR A 311 2.54 -0.20 10.60
C TYR A 311 1.20 -0.90 10.47
N TYR A 312 0.13 -0.32 10.99
CA TYR A 312 -1.22 -0.88 10.99
C TYR A 312 -2.07 -0.33 9.86
N SER A 313 -1.81 0.92 9.46
CA SER A 313 -2.46 1.51 8.29
C SER A 313 -1.58 2.54 7.59
N LEU A 314 -1.88 2.78 6.32
CA LEU A 314 -1.46 3.94 5.55
C LEU A 314 -2.69 4.39 4.77
N LYS A 315 -3.03 5.67 4.77
CA LYS A 315 -4.20 6.20 4.07
C LYS A 315 -3.77 7.38 3.23
N ILE A 316 -4.28 7.49 2.00
CA ILE A 316 -4.07 8.65 1.15
C ILE A 316 -5.43 9.22 0.73
N THR A 317 -5.68 10.50 0.95
CA THR A 317 -6.91 11.17 0.50
C THR A 317 -6.57 12.41 -0.26
#